data_AF-A0A158GFY4-F1
#
_entry.id   AF-A0A158GFY4-F1
#
_cell.length_a   1.000
_cell.length_b   1.000
_cell.length_c   1.000
_cell.angle_alpha   90.00
_cell.angle_beta   90.00
_cell.angle_gamma   90.00
#
_symmetry.space_group_name_H-M   'P 1'
#
loop_
_entity.id
_entity.type
_entity.pdbx_description
1 polymer ?
#
loop_
_entity_poly.entity_id
_entity_poly.type
_entity_poly.pdbx_seq_one_letter_code
_entity_poly.pdbx_strand_id
1 'polypeptide(L)'
;MPNLNREMNLMSILSIFRRAQVAHSKATWLSELFVPKRRKAISTVVMTAVVFVQLTGCALAQKAPVDAASRPVTDHKKVLYVTRLKHRDREEDDKVRAHLEERGMIVTMVDQTSPASAAAGQDLVVISSVVSARDMVGTSFRDVPLPLLTWESDLFDSLRFTGQKKGEDFGTLEKEHYINVVNAPSPLAGGVPAGKRWVYPRDGEMGWGKPAPGATVIATVPGEPDEAVLFAYEKGATMDYDFIAPARRVAVFLGNRTFEKLSADGTTLFDAALDWAVSAPVSPTRHPELPSK
;
A
#
# COMPACT_ATOMS: atom_id res chain seq x y z
N MET A 1 -2.51 -43.41 53.19
CA MET A 1 -3.82 -43.27 53.88
C MET A 1 -3.60 -42.53 55.20
N PRO A 2 -4.54 -41.69 55.69
CA PRO A 2 -5.89 -41.41 55.15
C PRO A 2 -6.15 -39.89 54.95
N ASN A 3 -6.98 -39.52 53.96
CA ASN A 3 -8.35 -38.96 54.07
C ASN A 3 -8.43 -37.54 54.67
N LEU A 4 -9.37 -36.67 54.35
CA LEU A 4 -10.51 -36.51 53.43
C LEU A 4 -11.23 -35.34 54.11
N ASN A 5 -11.61 -34.27 53.40
CA ASN A 5 -12.87 -33.58 53.68
C ASN A 5 -13.20 -32.57 52.58
N ARG A 6 -14.02 -33.09 51.67
CA ARG A 6 -14.97 -32.43 50.78
C ARG A 6 -16.20 -32.02 51.62
N GLU A 7 -16.96 -31.06 51.11
CA GLU A 7 -18.40 -30.83 51.34
C GLU A 7 -18.87 -30.11 52.63
N MET A 8 -19.37 -28.87 52.45
CA MET A 8 -20.63 -28.31 52.97
C MET A 8 -20.72 -26.84 52.50
N ASN A 9 -21.79 -26.28 51.93
CA ASN A 9 -23.20 -26.62 52.01
C ASN A 9 -23.99 -25.92 50.87
N LEU A 10 -24.95 -26.64 50.29
CA LEU A 10 -25.96 -26.14 49.35
C LEU A 10 -27.14 -25.49 50.12
N MET A 11 -27.73 -24.46 49.50
CA MET A 11 -29.16 -24.15 49.47
C MET A 11 -29.90 -23.75 50.77
N SER A 12 -30.34 -22.48 50.79
CA SER A 12 -31.70 -21.98 51.08
C SER A 12 -31.62 -20.45 50.90
N ILE A 13 -32.36 -19.75 50.05
CA ILE A 13 -33.80 -19.50 50.11
C ILE A 13 -34.31 -19.01 48.74
N LEU A 14 -35.47 -19.56 48.38
CA LEU A 14 -36.38 -19.28 47.27
C LEU A 14 -36.69 -17.78 47.01
N SER A 15 -36.92 -17.41 45.74
CA SER A 15 -38.29 -17.19 45.23
C SER A 15 -38.34 -16.83 43.73
N ILE A 16 -39.02 -17.71 43.00
CA ILE A 16 -39.53 -17.59 41.62
C ILE A 16 -41.01 -17.18 41.70
N PHE A 17 -41.54 -16.46 40.69
CA PHE A 17 -42.87 -16.59 40.02
C PHE A 17 -43.27 -15.21 39.43
N ARG A 18 -43.30 -14.96 38.09
CA ARG A 18 -44.18 -15.43 36.97
C ARG A 18 -45.30 -14.43 36.63
N ARG A 19 -45.39 -14.05 35.33
CA ARG A 19 -46.55 -13.64 34.47
C ARG A 19 -46.04 -12.60 33.45
N ALA A 20 -46.05 -12.75 32.12
CA ALA A 20 -47.08 -13.15 31.15
C ALA A 20 -48.25 -12.14 30.97
N GLN A 21 -48.19 -11.42 29.84
CA GLN A 21 -49.26 -11.14 28.86
C GLN A 21 -50.08 -9.81 28.89
N VAL A 22 -50.22 -9.28 27.65
CA VAL A 22 -51.28 -8.44 27.04
C VAL A 22 -51.28 -6.91 27.23
N ALA A 23 -51.11 -6.19 26.10
CA ALA A 23 -52.07 -5.17 25.64
C ALA A 23 -51.90 -4.85 24.13
N HIS A 24 -52.94 -5.17 23.36
CA HIS A 24 -53.22 -4.72 21.99
C HIS A 24 -53.74 -3.26 22.01
N SER A 25 -53.50 -2.49 20.93
CA SER A 25 -54.58 -1.73 20.28
C SER A 25 -54.21 -1.29 18.86
N LYS A 26 -55.15 -1.52 17.94
CA LYS A 26 -55.19 -1.12 16.52
C LYS A 26 -56.10 0.10 16.38
N ALA A 27 -55.81 1.00 15.43
CA ALA A 27 -56.79 1.71 14.58
C ALA A 27 -56.00 2.63 13.60
N THR A 28 -55.89 2.34 12.29
CA THR A 28 -56.78 2.73 11.17
C THR A 28 -57.34 4.16 11.27
N TRP A 29 -57.08 5.02 10.28
CA TRP A 29 -58.08 5.62 9.38
C TRP A 29 -57.45 6.51 8.27
N LEU A 30 -57.87 6.21 7.03
CA LEU A 30 -58.19 7.01 5.84
C LEU A 30 -57.24 8.07 5.22
N SER A 31 -56.97 7.76 3.94
CA SER A 31 -56.88 8.62 2.75
C SER A 31 -57.43 10.05 2.83
N GLU A 32 -56.75 10.98 2.15
CA GLU A 32 -57.39 11.79 1.11
C GLU A 32 -56.38 12.46 0.15
N LEU A 33 -56.81 12.51 -1.11
CA LEU A 33 -56.16 13.08 -2.28
C LEU A 33 -56.21 14.60 -2.24
N PHE A 34 -55.15 15.30 -2.64
CA PHE A 34 -55.30 16.65 -3.22
C PHE A 34 -54.22 16.94 -4.27
N VAL A 35 -54.61 16.74 -5.53
CA VAL A 35 -54.05 17.43 -6.72
C VAL A 35 -55.15 18.35 -7.24
N PRO A 36 -54.87 19.64 -7.46
CA PRO A 36 -55.43 20.32 -8.63
C PRO A 36 -54.37 21.17 -9.34
N LYS A 37 -54.07 20.86 -10.60
CA LYS A 37 -54.64 21.45 -11.83
C LYS A 37 -54.31 22.93 -12.09
N ARG A 38 -53.56 23.10 -13.19
CA ARG A 38 -53.26 24.29 -13.98
C ARG A 38 -54.40 25.31 -14.02
N ARG A 39 -54.04 26.60 -13.93
CA ARG A 39 -54.84 27.73 -14.44
C ARG A 39 -54.01 28.54 -15.43
N LYS A 40 -54.58 28.76 -16.62
CA LYS A 40 -54.12 29.71 -17.63
C LYS A 40 -54.47 31.12 -17.15
N ALA A 41 -53.56 32.07 -17.30
CA ALA A 41 -53.88 33.49 -17.33
C ALA A 41 -53.06 34.14 -18.45
N ILE A 42 -53.81 34.66 -19.43
CA ILE A 42 -53.34 35.53 -20.51
C ILE A 42 -53.25 36.93 -19.89
N SER A 43 -52.10 37.59 -20.02
CA SER A 43 -52.05 39.04 -19.87
C SER A 43 -50.96 39.62 -20.76
N THR A 44 -51.43 40.37 -21.75
CA THR A 44 -50.68 41.16 -22.72
C THR A 44 -49.91 42.28 -22.01
N VAL A 45 -48.58 42.31 -22.15
CA VAL A 45 -47.78 43.52 -21.86
C VAL A 45 -46.72 43.71 -22.95
N VAL A 46 -46.99 44.75 -23.74
CA VAL A 46 -46.12 45.72 -24.42
C VAL A 46 -44.66 45.32 -24.69
N MET A 47 -44.39 45.31 -25.99
CA MET A 47 -43.12 45.13 -26.68
C MET A 47 -42.17 46.31 -26.44
N THR A 48 -41.03 46.07 -25.79
CA THR A 48 -39.85 46.94 -25.88
C THR A 48 -38.70 46.11 -26.42
N ALA A 49 -38.34 46.35 -27.68
CA ALA A 49 -37.29 45.62 -28.37
C ALA A 49 -35.92 46.01 -27.81
N VAL A 50 -35.28 45.08 -27.10
CA VAL A 50 -33.83 45.13 -26.82
C VAL A 50 -33.16 44.25 -27.87
N VAL A 51 -32.42 44.89 -28.78
CA VAL A 51 -31.59 44.22 -29.78
C VAL A 51 -30.39 43.62 -29.05
N PHE A 52 -30.44 42.32 -28.75
CA PHE A 52 -29.27 41.54 -28.39
C PHE A 52 -28.64 41.00 -29.68
N VAL A 53 -27.47 41.53 -30.03
CA VAL A 53 -26.58 40.96 -31.05
C VAL A 53 -26.12 39.60 -30.53
N GLN A 54 -26.71 38.51 -31.03
CA GLN A 54 -26.16 37.17 -30.83
C GLN A 54 -25.02 36.96 -31.83
N LEU A 55 -23.79 37.00 -31.31
CA LEU A 55 -22.65 36.36 -31.95
C LEU A 55 -22.89 34.85 -31.93
N THR A 56 -23.36 34.29 -33.04
CA THR A 56 -23.32 32.85 -33.31
C THR A 56 -21.87 32.41 -33.48
N GLY A 57 -21.18 32.21 -32.36
CA GLY A 57 -19.95 31.44 -32.30
C GLY A 57 -20.31 29.96 -32.36
N CYS A 58 -20.21 29.36 -33.55
CA CYS A 58 -20.26 27.91 -33.72
C CYS A 58 -18.93 27.35 -33.17
N ALA A 59 -18.85 27.20 -31.85
CA ALA A 59 -17.74 26.51 -31.20
C ALA A 59 -17.86 25.03 -31.55
N LEU A 60 -17.18 24.62 -32.62
CA LEU A 60 -16.77 23.23 -32.78
C LEU A 60 -15.88 22.91 -31.59
N ALA A 61 -16.45 22.28 -30.57
CA ALA A 61 -15.70 21.58 -29.56
C ALA A 61 -14.92 20.48 -30.29
N GLN A 62 -13.70 20.80 -30.72
CA GLN A 62 -12.68 19.80 -30.98
C GLN A 62 -12.51 19.05 -29.67
N LYS A 63 -13.14 17.88 -29.59
CA LYS A 63 -12.80 16.87 -28.61
C LYS A 63 -11.30 16.63 -28.80
N ALA A 64 -10.50 17.16 -27.88
CA ALA A 64 -9.09 16.85 -27.82
C ALA A 64 -8.95 15.34 -27.94
N PRO A 65 -7.97 14.84 -28.72
CA PRO A 65 -7.72 13.41 -28.77
C PRO A 65 -7.53 12.97 -27.31
N VAL A 66 -8.34 12.00 -26.88
CA VAL A 66 -8.10 11.28 -25.64
C VAL A 66 -6.62 10.92 -25.65
N ASP A 67 -5.88 11.48 -24.69
CA ASP A 67 -4.45 11.26 -24.54
C ASP A 67 -4.16 9.77 -24.77
N ALA A 68 -3.22 9.47 -25.67
CA ALA A 68 -2.63 8.16 -25.73
C ALA A 68 -2.23 7.81 -24.29
N ALA A 69 -2.88 6.80 -23.70
CA ALA A 69 -2.68 6.44 -22.30
C ALA A 69 -1.18 6.46 -22.01
N SER A 70 -0.75 7.35 -21.11
CA SER A 70 0.64 7.46 -20.72
C SER A 70 1.10 6.07 -20.30
N ARG A 71 2.08 5.51 -21.02
CA ARG A 71 2.56 4.15 -20.75
C ARG A 71 3.02 4.06 -19.29
N PRO A 72 2.76 2.96 -18.57
CA PRO A 72 3.23 2.79 -17.21
C PRO A 72 4.73 3.07 -17.12
N VAL A 73 5.19 3.71 -16.05
CA VAL A 73 6.64 3.99 -15.84
C VAL A 73 7.48 2.70 -15.77
N THR A 74 6.81 1.58 -15.50
CA THR A 74 7.34 0.21 -15.47
C THR A 74 7.44 -0.46 -16.84
N ASP A 75 6.86 0.12 -17.90
CA ASP A 75 6.83 -0.51 -19.23
C ASP A 75 8.25 -0.81 -19.73
N HIS A 76 8.45 -2.07 -20.15
CA HIS A 76 9.72 -2.63 -20.61
C HIS A 76 10.88 -2.64 -19.60
N LYS A 77 10.65 -2.32 -18.33
CA LYS A 77 11.68 -2.44 -17.28
C LYS A 77 12.04 -3.90 -17.05
N LYS A 78 13.33 -4.21 -17.05
CA LYS A 78 13.85 -5.56 -16.81
C LYS A 78 14.10 -5.77 -15.32
N VAL A 79 13.52 -6.82 -14.77
CA VAL A 79 13.60 -7.14 -13.34
C VAL A 79 14.43 -8.40 -13.14
N LEU A 80 15.48 -8.31 -12.34
CA LEU A 80 16.09 -9.49 -11.73
C LEU A 80 15.33 -9.83 -10.45
N TYR A 81 14.59 -10.93 -10.48
CA TYR A 81 13.83 -11.39 -9.32
C TYR A 81 14.58 -12.53 -8.64
N VAL A 82 15.05 -12.29 -7.42
CA VAL A 82 15.82 -13.22 -6.61
C VAL A 82 14.88 -13.98 -5.66
N THR A 83 14.90 -15.30 -5.76
CA THR A 83 14.07 -16.23 -4.97
C THR A 83 14.78 -17.58 -4.80
N ARG A 84 14.20 -18.54 -4.08
CA ARG A 84 14.58 -19.96 -4.23
C ARG A 84 13.75 -20.61 -5.33
N LEU A 85 14.38 -20.97 -6.44
CA LEU A 85 13.70 -21.60 -7.58
C LEU A 85 13.17 -23.01 -7.24
N LYS A 86 13.78 -23.67 -6.25
CA LYS A 86 13.39 -25.00 -5.76
C LYS A 86 12.90 -24.93 -4.31
N HIS A 87 11.83 -24.18 -4.07
CA HIS A 87 11.16 -24.10 -2.77
C HIS A 87 9.65 -24.27 -2.92
N ARG A 88 8.98 -24.81 -1.89
CA ARG A 88 7.53 -25.04 -1.92
C ARG A 88 6.73 -23.74 -2.12
N ASP A 89 7.23 -22.64 -1.56
CA ASP A 89 6.57 -21.32 -1.63
C ASP A 89 6.97 -20.53 -2.88
N ARG A 90 7.71 -21.14 -3.82
CA ARG A 90 8.07 -20.51 -5.09
C ARG A 90 6.83 -20.10 -5.89
N GLU A 91 5.71 -20.80 -5.73
CA GLU A 91 4.43 -20.46 -6.39
C GLU A 91 3.88 -19.09 -5.96
N GLU A 92 4.24 -18.58 -4.79
CA GLU A 92 3.84 -17.23 -4.35
C GLU A 92 4.55 -16.15 -5.16
N ASP A 93 5.84 -16.34 -5.43
CA ASP A 93 6.61 -15.44 -6.30
C ASP A 93 6.14 -15.50 -7.76
N ASP A 94 5.54 -16.60 -8.22
CA ASP A 94 4.95 -16.67 -9.55
C ASP A 94 3.77 -15.70 -9.69
N LYS A 95 3.01 -15.48 -8.60
CA LYS A 95 1.91 -14.51 -8.55
C LYS A 95 2.44 -13.08 -8.58
N VAL A 96 3.52 -12.80 -7.85
CA VAL A 96 4.19 -11.49 -7.91
C VAL A 96 4.75 -11.24 -9.31
N ARG A 97 5.46 -12.21 -9.89
CA ARG A 97 5.97 -12.12 -11.27
C ARG A 97 4.86 -11.81 -12.26
N ALA A 98 3.73 -12.53 -12.21
CA ALA A 98 2.61 -12.30 -13.11
C ALA A 98 2.09 -10.86 -13.01
N HIS A 99 1.94 -10.34 -11.79
CA HIS A 99 1.58 -8.93 -11.58
C HIS A 99 2.60 -7.96 -12.16
N LEU A 100 3.91 -8.22 -11.99
CA LEU A 100 4.95 -7.37 -12.58
C LEU A 100 4.87 -7.39 -14.14
N GLU A 101 4.64 -8.55 -14.73
CA GLU A 101 4.48 -8.73 -16.18
C GLU A 101 3.22 -8.05 -16.72
N GLU A 102 2.10 -8.10 -15.99
CA GLU A 102 0.87 -7.34 -16.30
C GLU A 102 1.13 -5.83 -16.31
N ARG A 103 2.09 -5.35 -15.51
CA ARG A 103 2.56 -3.97 -15.48
C ARG A 103 3.62 -3.64 -16.54
N GLY A 104 3.86 -4.54 -17.50
CA GLY A 104 4.74 -4.34 -18.65
C GLY A 104 6.23 -4.62 -18.38
N MET A 105 6.57 -5.14 -17.20
CA MET A 105 7.96 -5.49 -16.86
C MET A 105 8.36 -6.83 -17.48
N ILE A 106 9.66 -7.01 -17.70
CA ILE A 106 10.26 -8.25 -18.20
C ILE A 106 11.01 -8.91 -17.03
N VAL A 107 10.45 -9.98 -16.47
CA VAL A 107 10.98 -10.59 -15.25
C VAL A 107 11.90 -11.78 -15.54
N THR A 108 13.12 -11.71 -15.03
CA THR A 108 14.07 -12.82 -15.01
C THR A 108 14.19 -13.37 -13.59
N MET A 109 13.60 -14.54 -13.34
CA MET A 109 13.68 -15.22 -12.05
C MET A 109 15.03 -15.95 -11.93
N VAL A 110 15.75 -15.72 -10.82
CA VAL A 110 17.02 -16.38 -10.52
C VAL A 110 17.02 -16.98 -9.12
N ASP A 111 17.83 -18.02 -8.92
CA ASP A 111 17.99 -18.63 -7.60
C ASP A 111 18.81 -17.72 -6.69
N GLN A 112 18.56 -17.77 -5.38
CA GLN A 112 19.26 -17.01 -4.33
C GLN A 112 20.79 -17.22 -4.36
N THR A 113 21.26 -18.35 -4.90
CA THR A 113 22.70 -18.63 -5.05
C THR A 113 23.34 -17.89 -6.23
N SER A 114 22.55 -17.19 -7.05
CA SER A 114 23.06 -16.44 -8.20
C SER A 114 23.90 -15.25 -7.72
N PRO A 115 25.04 -14.97 -8.37
CA PRO A 115 25.87 -13.83 -7.99
C PRO A 115 25.16 -12.51 -8.32
N ALA A 116 25.46 -11.45 -7.56
CA ALA A 116 24.91 -10.11 -7.81
C ALA A 116 25.23 -9.55 -9.21
N SER A 117 26.28 -10.07 -9.89
CA SER A 117 26.58 -9.75 -11.29
C SER A 117 25.47 -10.15 -12.27
N ALA A 118 24.55 -11.04 -11.87
CA ALA A 118 23.36 -11.36 -12.65
C ALA A 118 22.43 -10.15 -12.86
N ALA A 119 22.59 -9.08 -12.05
CA ALA A 119 21.86 -7.83 -12.20
C ALA A 119 22.33 -6.99 -13.41
N ALA A 120 23.43 -7.37 -14.06
CA ALA A 120 23.92 -6.65 -15.23
C ALA A 120 22.86 -6.61 -16.35
N GLY A 121 22.58 -5.41 -16.86
CA GLY A 121 21.60 -5.19 -17.93
C GLY A 121 20.13 -5.19 -17.49
N GLN A 122 19.88 -5.17 -16.17
CA GLN A 122 18.55 -5.07 -15.55
C GLN A 122 18.28 -3.62 -15.11
N ASP A 123 17.01 -3.30 -14.85
CA ASP A 123 16.57 -1.98 -14.38
C ASP A 123 16.19 -1.98 -12.88
N LEU A 124 15.87 -3.15 -12.33
CA LEU A 124 15.43 -3.34 -10.94
C LEU A 124 15.88 -4.72 -10.43
N VAL A 125 16.28 -4.77 -9.16
CA VAL A 125 16.41 -6.02 -8.39
C VAL A 125 15.23 -6.14 -7.43
N VAL A 126 14.55 -7.28 -7.45
CA VAL A 126 13.54 -7.65 -6.46
C VAL A 126 14.06 -8.83 -5.65
N ILE A 127 14.01 -8.74 -4.32
CA ILE A 127 14.35 -9.85 -3.41
C ILE A 127 13.10 -10.20 -2.60
N SER A 128 12.60 -11.42 -2.78
CA SER A 128 11.43 -11.94 -2.08
C SER A 128 11.80 -12.62 -0.76
N SER A 129 10.87 -12.72 0.19
CA SER A 129 11.07 -13.51 1.42
C SER A 129 11.09 -15.03 1.20
N VAL A 130 10.88 -15.49 -0.04
CA VAL A 130 11.00 -16.92 -0.37
C VAL A 130 12.47 -17.33 -0.36
N VAL A 131 13.41 -16.39 -0.47
CA VAL A 131 14.84 -16.65 -0.21
C VAL A 131 15.07 -17.17 1.22
N SER A 132 16.28 -17.61 1.51
CA SER A 132 16.72 -17.90 2.87
C SER A 132 17.65 -16.79 3.33
N ALA A 133 17.16 -15.91 4.19
CA ALA A 133 17.98 -14.85 4.78
C ALA A 133 19.26 -15.42 5.44
N ARG A 134 19.16 -16.57 6.10
CA ARG A 134 20.30 -17.29 6.69
C ARG A 134 21.39 -17.63 5.67
N ASP A 135 21.02 -18.03 4.46
CA ASP A 135 21.98 -18.41 3.43
C ASP A 135 22.46 -17.17 2.62
N MET A 136 21.79 -16.02 2.79
CA MET A 136 22.07 -14.75 2.11
C MET A 136 22.66 -13.67 3.02
N VAL A 137 23.12 -14.02 4.23
CA VAL A 137 23.77 -13.10 5.16
C VAL A 137 24.94 -12.38 4.48
N GLY A 138 24.98 -11.05 4.60
CA GLY A 138 26.03 -10.23 4.01
C GLY A 138 26.02 -10.19 2.48
N THR A 139 24.89 -10.51 1.84
CA THR A 139 24.69 -10.51 0.38
C THR A 139 25.30 -9.29 -0.33
N SER A 140 25.91 -9.54 -1.50
CA SER A 140 26.47 -8.50 -2.37
C SER A 140 25.42 -7.75 -3.20
N PHE A 141 24.14 -8.17 -3.15
CA PHE A 141 23.05 -7.41 -3.78
C PHE A 141 22.89 -6.00 -3.19
N ARG A 142 23.39 -5.74 -1.97
CA ARG A 142 23.43 -4.38 -1.39
C ARG A 142 24.27 -3.42 -2.22
N ASP A 143 25.31 -3.91 -2.90
CA ASP A 143 26.30 -3.10 -3.62
C ASP A 143 25.91 -2.84 -5.08
N VAL A 144 24.84 -3.49 -5.58
CA VAL A 144 24.37 -3.34 -6.97
C VAL A 144 23.94 -1.89 -7.24
N PRO A 145 24.41 -1.23 -8.32
CA PRO A 145 24.10 0.16 -8.63
C PRO A 145 22.73 0.35 -9.31
N LEU A 146 21.77 -0.53 -9.02
CA LEU A 146 20.40 -0.51 -9.55
C LEU A 146 19.40 -0.39 -8.39
N PRO A 147 18.21 0.16 -8.63
CA PRO A 147 17.12 0.12 -7.67
C PRO A 147 16.92 -1.30 -7.10
N LEU A 148 16.63 -1.38 -5.81
CA LEU A 148 16.33 -2.64 -5.12
C LEU A 148 15.05 -2.50 -4.30
N LEU A 149 14.12 -3.43 -4.52
CA LEU A 149 12.91 -3.60 -3.71
C LEU A 149 12.95 -4.96 -3.00
N THR A 150 12.59 -4.99 -1.73
CA THR A 150 12.55 -6.23 -0.95
C THR A 150 11.39 -6.24 0.05
N TRP A 151 10.96 -7.42 0.44
CA TRP A 151 10.10 -7.64 1.62
C TRP A 151 10.68 -8.69 2.59
N GLU A 152 11.91 -9.12 2.37
CA GLU A 152 12.62 -10.00 3.29
C GLU A 152 13.20 -9.20 4.45
N SER A 153 12.42 -9.07 5.54
CA SER A 153 12.82 -8.32 6.74
C SER A 153 14.09 -8.89 7.39
N ASP A 154 14.29 -10.21 7.33
CA ASP A 154 15.50 -10.83 7.89
C ASP A 154 16.77 -10.54 7.07
N LEU A 155 16.65 -9.88 5.91
CA LEU A 155 17.78 -9.38 5.12
C LEU A 155 18.03 -7.88 5.25
N PHE A 156 17.22 -7.15 6.03
CA PHE A 156 17.38 -5.69 6.12
C PHE A 156 18.76 -5.28 6.63
N ASP A 157 19.35 -5.99 7.59
CA ASP A 157 20.70 -5.72 8.09
C ASP A 157 21.78 -5.92 7.01
N SER A 158 21.65 -7.01 6.26
CA SER A 158 22.58 -7.48 5.24
C SER A 158 22.53 -6.58 4.01
N LEU A 159 21.37 -5.97 3.77
CA LEU A 159 21.12 -4.93 2.77
C LEU A 159 21.38 -3.51 3.31
N ARG A 160 21.74 -3.36 4.59
CA ARG A 160 22.01 -2.10 5.31
C ARG A 160 20.80 -1.19 5.52
N PHE A 161 19.57 -1.70 5.35
CA PHE A 161 18.35 -0.95 5.56
C PHE A 161 18.12 -0.58 7.03
N THR A 162 18.57 -1.43 7.96
CA THR A 162 18.37 -1.31 9.41
C THR A 162 19.62 -1.82 10.14
N GLY A 163 19.58 -1.77 11.48
CA GLY A 163 20.54 -2.45 12.35
C GLY A 163 20.37 -3.97 12.33
N GLN A 164 21.24 -4.67 13.06
CA GLN A 164 21.36 -6.15 13.03
C GLN A 164 20.45 -6.90 14.01
N LYS A 165 19.79 -6.23 14.96
CA LYS A 165 19.11 -6.93 16.05
C LYS A 165 17.67 -7.25 15.69
N LYS A 166 17.39 -8.52 15.36
CA LYS A 166 16.02 -9.01 15.17
C LYS A 166 15.17 -8.78 16.43
N GLY A 167 13.98 -8.21 16.26
CA GLY A 167 13.06 -7.81 17.32
C GLY A 167 13.31 -6.41 17.89
N GLU A 168 14.42 -5.75 17.55
CA GLU A 168 14.70 -4.34 17.90
C GLU A 168 14.80 -3.46 16.65
N ASP A 169 15.58 -3.90 15.66
CA ASP A 169 15.88 -3.15 14.43
C ASP A 169 15.05 -3.61 13.23
N PHE A 170 14.55 -4.85 13.25
CA PHE A 170 13.66 -5.40 12.22
C PHE A 170 12.93 -6.62 12.77
N GLY A 171 11.84 -7.02 12.11
CA GLY A 171 11.09 -8.18 12.52
C GLY A 171 9.90 -8.50 11.64
N THR A 172 9.07 -9.42 12.15
CA THR A 172 7.89 -9.90 11.46
C THR A 172 6.72 -10.01 12.45
N LEU A 173 5.55 -9.56 12.03
CA LEU A 173 4.28 -9.77 12.71
C LEU A 173 3.55 -10.93 12.05
N GLU A 174 3.06 -11.91 12.82
CA GLU A 174 2.37 -13.09 12.25
C GLU A 174 0.92 -12.81 11.83
N LYS A 175 0.26 -11.87 12.52
CA LYS A 175 -1.18 -11.59 12.37
C LYS A 175 -1.43 -10.09 12.42
N GLU A 176 -1.20 -9.43 11.30
CA GLU A 176 -1.56 -8.03 11.11
C GLU A 176 -2.44 -7.91 9.87
N HIS A 177 -3.23 -6.84 9.79
CA HIS A 177 -4.01 -6.48 8.61
C HIS A 177 -4.05 -4.96 8.38
N TYR A 178 -3.63 -4.16 9.36
CA TYR A 178 -3.55 -2.71 9.29
C TYR A 178 -2.12 -2.18 9.26
N ILE A 179 -1.97 -1.02 8.64
CA ILE A 179 -0.81 -0.14 8.74
C ILE A 179 -1.29 1.27 9.10
N ASN A 180 -0.37 2.13 9.52
CA ASN A 180 -0.62 3.56 9.67
C ASN A 180 0.18 4.33 8.62
N VAL A 181 -0.50 4.94 7.64
CA VAL A 181 0.16 5.77 6.62
C VAL A 181 0.50 7.13 7.23
N VAL A 182 1.79 7.41 7.36
CA VAL A 182 2.32 8.63 8.02
C VAL A 182 2.80 9.69 7.04
N ASN A 183 3.05 9.32 5.78
CA ASN A 183 3.51 10.25 4.74
C ASN A 183 2.72 10.10 3.43
N ALA A 184 1.41 10.36 3.50
CA ALA A 184 0.50 10.26 2.36
C ALA A 184 0.81 11.18 1.16
N PRO A 185 1.43 12.38 1.33
CA PRO A 185 1.81 13.20 0.18
C PRO A 185 2.92 12.62 -0.70
N SER A 186 3.66 11.62 -0.20
CA SER A 186 4.75 10.99 -0.96
C SER A 186 4.20 10.19 -2.15
N PRO A 187 4.88 10.20 -3.31
CA PRO A 187 4.53 9.31 -4.43
C PRO A 187 4.53 7.82 -4.05
N LEU A 188 5.35 7.41 -3.07
CA LEU A 188 5.37 6.05 -2.54
C LEU A 188 4.06 5.63 -1.84
N ALA A 189 3.24 6.59 -1.41
CA ALA A 189 1.93 6.30 -0.84
C ALA A 189 0.87 6.00 -1.92
N GLY A 190 1.16 6.24 -3.21
CA GLY A 190 0.22 5.97 -4.31
C GLY A 190 -1.11 6.73 -4.20
N GLY A 191 -1.14 7.83 -3.44
CA GLY A 191 -2.36 8.58 -3.13
C GLY A 191 -3.24 7.96 -2.04
N VAL A 192 -2.80 6.88 -1.36
CA VAL A 192 -3.50 6.32 -0.20
C VAL A 192 -3.52 7.36 0.94
N PRO A 193 -4.71 7.76 1.42
CA PRO A 193 -4.84 8.73 2.51
C PRO A 193 -4.12 8.33 3.80
N ALA A 194 -3.65 9.34 4.54
CA ALA A 194 -3.00 9.17 5.84
C ALA A 194 -3.90 8.50 6.88
N GLY A 195 -3.27 7.90 7.89
CA GLY A 195 -3.93 7.23 9.02
C GLY A 195 -4.02 5.71 8.85
N LYS A 196 -4.86 5.08 9.68
CA LYS A 196 -5.00 3.63 9.75
C LYS A 196 -5.66 3.08 8.47
N ARG A 197 -4.96 2.22 7.74
CA ARG A 197 -5.40 1.57 6.49
C ARG A 197 -5.28 0.07 6.60
N TRP A 198 -6.23 -0.66 6.03
CA TRP A 198 -6.16 -2.13 5.97
C TRP A 198 -5.50 -2.53 4.66
N VAL A 199 -4.38 -3.23 4.73
CA VAL A 199 -3.63 -3.73 3.56
C VAL A 199 -3.90 -5.21 3.29
N TYR A 200 -4.44 -5.93 4.27
CA TYR A 200 -4.91 -7.30 4.12
C TYR A 200 -6.39 -7.40 4.56
N PRO A 201 -7.29 -8.07 3.80
CA PRO A 201 -8.65 -8.36 4.22
C PRO A 201 -8.78 -9.25 5.45
N ARG A 202 -7.73 -10.00 5.79
CA ARG A 202 -7.62 -10.91 6.92
C ARG A 202 -6.19 -10.88 7.43
N ASP A 203 -5.99 -11.38 8.66
CA ASP A 203 -4.67 -11.51 9.27
C ASP A 203 -3.67 -12.16 8.30
N GLY A 204 -2.54 -11.49 8.13
CA GLY A 204 -1.41 -11.92 7.33
C GLY A 204 -0.10 -11.59 8.02
N GLU A 205 0.95 -12.25 7.55
CA GLU A 205 2.32 -11.97 7.96
C GLU A 205 2.78 -10.60 7.39
N MET A 206 3.52 -9.83 8.18
CA MET A 206 4.01 -8.52 7.79
C MET A 206 5.43 -8.30 8.28
N GLY A 207 6.34 -7.94 7.38
CA GLY A 207 7.69 -7.52 7.75
C GLY A 207 7.73 -6.04 8.17
N TRP A 208 8.59 -5.72 9.14
CA TRP A 208 8.89 -4.34 9.54
C TRP A 208 10.39 -4.13 9.75
N GLY A 209 10.82 -2.87 9.69
CA GLY A 209 12.18 -2.44 9.96
C GLY A 209 12.21 -1.07 10.64
N LYS A 210 13.26 -0.82 11.41
CA LYS A 210 13.62 0.49 11.97
C LYS A 210 14.72 1.11 11.09
N PRO A 211 14.36 1.92 10.08
CA PRO A 211 15.35 2.44 9.15
C PRO A 211 16.29 3.45 9.79
N ALA A 212 17.49 3.58 9.22
CA ALA A 212 18.40 4.68 9.48
C ALA A 212 17.77 6.04 9.10
N PRO A 213 18.24 7.16 9.70
CA PRO A 213 17.62 8.48 9.54
C PRO A 213 17.53 9.02 8.10
N GLY A 214 18.30 8.48 7.16
CA GLY A 214 18.24 8.86 5.74
C GLY A 214 17.03 8.30 4.99
N ALA A 215 16.19 7.49 5.62
CA ALA A 215 14.99 6.94 4.99
C ALA A 215 13.82 7.92 4.95
N THR A 216 13.00 7.78 3.92
CA THR A 216 11.63 8.28 3.90
C THR A 216 10.69 7.16 4.37
N VAL A 217 10.08 7.33 5.54
CA VAL A 217 9.07 6.41 6.08
C VAL A 217 7.70 6.80 5.54
N ILE A 218 6.96 5.82 5.01
CA ILE A 218 5.63 6.02 4.39
C ILE A 218 4.53 5.48 5.28
N ALA A 219 4.75 4.30 5.84
CA ALA A 219 3.83 3.66 6.76
C ALA A 219 4.55 2.90 7.86
N THR A 220 3.90 2.80 9.02
CA THR A 220 4.36 2.06 10.19
C THR A 220 3.31 1.06 10.64
N VAL A 221 3.71 0.16 11.55
CA VAL A 221 2.76 -0.62 12.34
C VAL A 221 1.90 0.35 13.17
N PRO A 222 0.56 0.16 13.27
CA PRO A 222 -0.28 1.05 14.06
C PRO A 222 0.10 1.05 15.55
N GLY A 223 0.44 2.22 16.09
CA GLY A 223 0.85 2.37 17.49
C GLY A 223 2.36 2.25 17.71
N GLU A 224 3.11 1.76 16.72
CA GLU A 224 4.56 1.55 16.80
C GLU A 224 5.27 2.42 15.74
N PRO A 225 5.62 3.69 16.07
CA PRO A 225 6.18 4.64 15.09
C PRO A 225 7.59 4.28 14.61
N ASP A 226 8.31 3.43 15.36
CA ASP A 226 9.66 2.98 15.02
C ASP A 226 9.67 1.72 14.14
N GLU A 227 8.52 1.06 13.96
CA GLU A 227 8.38 -0.15 13.14
C GLU A 227 7.80 0.22 11.77
N ALA A 228 8.68 0.64 10.85
CA ALA A 228 8.29 0.99 9.49
C ALA A 228 8.01 -0.26 8.64
N VAL A 229 6.88 -0.26 7.95
CA VAL A 229 6.43 -1.37 7.09
C VAL A 229 6.50 -1.01 5.61
N LEU A 230 6.56 0.29 5.29
CA LEU A 230 6.90 0.81 3.96
C LEU A 230 7.83 1.99 4.12
N PHE A 231 9.06 1.84 3.66
CA PHE A 231 10.08 2.89 3.71
C PHE A 231 11.07 2.74 2.56
N ALA A 232 11.75 3.84 2.25
CA ALA A 232 12.71 3.85 1.15
C ALA A 232 13.87 4.81 1.39
N TYR A 233 14.99 4.55 0.73
CA TYR A 233 16.14 5.44 0.62
C TYR A 233 16.29 5.91 -0.82
N GLU A 234 16.49 7.21 -1.01
CA GLU A 234 16.92 7.76 -2.30
C GLU A 234 18.38 7.36 -2.60
N LYS A 235 18.76 7.43 -3.88
CA LYS A 235 20.17 7.28 -4.26
C LYS A 235 21.03 8.31 -3.52
N GLY A 236 22.12 7.86 -2.91
CA GLY A 236 23.04 8.71 -2.17
C GLY A 236 22.61 9.01 -0.73
N ALA A 237 21.45 8.53 -0.28
CA ALA A 237 21.07 8.63 1.13
C ALA A 237 21.95 7.73 2.00
N THR A 238 22.26 8.21 3.20
CA THR A 238 22.94 7.42 4.23
C THR A 238 21.98 6.40 4.83
N MET A 239 22.37 5.14 4.76
CA MET A 239 21.71 3.98 5.35
C MET A 239 22.48 3.55 6.62
N ASP A 240 22.14 2.39 7.19
CA ASP A 240 22.86 1.91 8.37
C ASP A 240 24.34 1.60 8.05
N TYR A 241 25.20 1.61 9.06
CA TYR A 241 26.65 1.42 8.95
C TYR A 241 27.33 2.42 8.01
N ASP A 242 26.83 3.66 7.95
CA ASP A 242 27.29 4.72 7.06
C ASP A 242 27.28 4.33 5.57
N PHE A 243 26.49 3.31 5.21
CA PHE A 243 26.41 2.82 3.85
C PHE A 243 25.65 3.83 2.98
N ILE A 244 26.22 4.20 1.83
CA ILE A 244 25.59 5.15 0.92
C ILE A 244 24.81 4.38 -0.14
N ALA A 245 23.50 4.58 -0.19
CA ALA A 245 22.60 3.89 -1.13
C ALA A 245 23.08 4.05 -2.60
N PRO A 246 23.56 2.98 -3.27
CA PRO A 246 24.06 3.07 -4.66
C PRO A 246 23.00 3.51 -5.68
N ALA A 247 21.75 3.19 -5.37
CA ALA A 247 20.52 3.53 -6.08
C ALA A 247 19.36 3.45 -5.08
N ARG A 248 18.13 3.70 -5.54
CA ARG A 248 16.91 3.64 -4.70
C ARG A 248 16.77 2.28 -4.00
N ARG A 249 16.41 2.29 -2.72
CA ARG A 249 16.21 1.10 -1.89
C ARG A 249 14.82 1.15 -1.28
N VAL A 250 14.01 0.11 -1.44
CA VAL A 250 12.62 0.10 -0.99
C VAL A 250 12.34 -1.18 -0.21
N ALA A 251 11.74 -1.04 0.98
CA ALA A 251 11.24 -2.13 1.78
C ALA A 251 9.72 -2.04 1.84
N VAL A 252 9.04 -3.15 1.56
CA VAL A 252 7.57 -3.25 1.57
C VAL A 252 7.08 -4.30 2.56
N PHE A 253 5.87 -4.12 3.08
CA PHE A 253 5.31 -4.79 4.25
C PHE A 253 4.98 -6.29 4.06
N LEU A 254 5.22 -6.86 2.89
CA LEU A 254 4.74 -8.21 2.56
C LEU A 254 5.40 -9.28 3.43
N GLY A 255 4.62 -10.28 3.82
CA GLY A 255 5.12 -11.60 4.21
C GLY A 255 5.11 -12.59 3.03
N ASN A 256 5.62 -13.79 3.26
CA ASN A 256 5.89 -14.79 2.22
C ASN A 256 4.68 -15.16 1.34
N ARG A 257 3.49 -15.22 1.93
CA ARG A 257 2.25 -15.67 1.30
C ARG A 257 1.15 -14.63 1.34
N THR A 258 1.52 -13.35 1.25
CA THR A 258 0.58 -12.23 1.50
C THR A 258 0.29 -11.36 0.30
N PHE A 259 1.09 -11.48 -0.78
CA PHE A 259 0.87 -10.71 -2.00
C PHE A 259 -0.53 -10.90 -2.59
N GLU A 260 -1.00 -12.14 -2.72
CA GLU A 260 -2.35 -12.43 -3.24
C GLU A 260 -3.49 -12.01 -2.29
N LYS A 261 -3.14 -11.61 -1.05
CA LYS A 261 -4.08 -11.20 -0.01
C LYS A 261 -4.14 -9.69 0.12
N LEU A 262 -3.58 -8.92 -0.81
CA LEU A 262 -3.62 -7.47 -0.73
C LEU A 262 -5.05 -6.93 -0.90
N SER A 263 -5.38 -5.94 -0.09
CA SER A 263 -6.53 -5.06 -0.34
C SER A 263 -6.20 -4.09 -1.49
N ALA A 264 -7.18 -3.29 -1.93
CA ALA A 264 -6.94 -2.24 -2.91
C ALA A 264 -5.87 -1.23 -2.46
N ASP A 265 -5.84 -0.86 -1.17
CA ASP A 265 -4.79 0.00 -0.62
C ASP A 265 -3.43 -0.71 -0.63
N GLY A 266 -3.42 -2.00 -0.26
CA GLY A 266 -2.20 -2.80 -0.27
C GLY A 266 -1.58 -2.91 -1.66
N THR A 267 -2.38 -3.20 -2.68
CA THR A 267 -1.95 -3.23 -4.08
C THR A 267 -1.46 -1.86 -4.54
N THR A 268 -2.19 -0.79 -4.19
CA THR A 268 -1.80 0.60 -4.55
C THR A 268 -0.43 0.96 -3.96
N LEU A 269 -0.17 0.61 -2.70
CA LEU A 269 1.12 0.87 -2.05
C LEU A 269 2.26 0.04 -2.66
N PHE A 270 2.01 -1.24 -2.96
CA PHE A 270 2.99 -2.08 -3.65
C PHE A 270 3.33 -1.53 -5.04
N ASP A 271 2.32 -1.09 -5.78
CA ASP A 271 2.52 -0.55 -7.13
C ASP A 271 3.24 0.78 -7.14
N ALA A 272 2.91 1.66 -6.20
CA ALA A 272 3.60 2.92 -5.99
C ALA A 272 5.07 2.72 -5.57
N ALA A 273 5.35 1.69 -4.78
CA ALA A 273 6.72 1.31 -4.41
C ALA A 273 7.55 0.91 -5.64
N LEU A 274 6.98 0.12 -6.54
CA LEU A 274 7.62 -0.26 -7.81
C LEU A 274 7.83 0.96 -8.72
N ASP A 275 6.80 1.78 -8.90
CA ASP A 275 6.86 2.97 -9.75
C ASP A 275 7.93 3.93 -9.28
N TRP A 276 7.97 4.19 -7.98
CA TRP A 276 8.98 5.05 -7.40
C TRP A 276 10.38 4.47 -7.55
N ALA A 277 10.57 3.16 -7.34
CA ALA A 277 11.87 2.52 -7.48
C ALA A 277 12.46 2.69 -8.89
N VAL A 278 11.65 2.54 -9.94
CA VAL A 278 12.12 2.58 -11.35
C VAL A 278 12.00 3.95 -12.02
N SER A 279 11.34 4.91 -11.38
CA SER A 279 11.25 6.29 -11.85
C SER A 279 12.62 6.98 -11.81
N ALA A 280 12.80 8.03 -12.61
CA ALA A 280 13.98 8.88 -12.48
C ALA A 280 14.00 9.58 -11.10
N PRO A 281 15.18 9.83 -10.50
CA PRO A 281 15.31 10.70 -9.35
C PRO A 281 14.73 12.08 -9.65
N VAL A 282 13.92 12.62 -8.74
CA VAL A 282 13.46 14.01 -8.86
C VAL A 282 14.69 14.90 -8.70
N SER A 283 15.16 15.49 -9.79
CA SER A 283 16.20 16.52 -9.70
C SER A 283 15.62 17.73 -8.97
N PRO A 284 16.33 18.35 -8.01
CA PRO A 284 15.89 19.61 -7.43
C PRO A 284 15.67 20.62 -8.57
N THR A 285 14.46 21.18 -8.64
CA THR A 285 14.14 22.23 -9.60
C THR A 285 15.20 23.33 -9.49
N ARG A 286 15.98 23.54 -10.56
CA ARG A 286 16.90 24.67 -10.63
C ARG A 286 16.03 25.93 -10.49
N HIS A 287 16.13 26.64 -9.37
CA HIS A 287 15.51 27.95 -9.26
C HIS A 287 16.03 28.81 -10.43
N PRO A 288 15.15 29.49 -11.20
CA PRO A 288 15.62 30.40 -12.24
C PRO A 288 16.47 31.48 -11.57
N GLU A 289 17.74 31.50 -11.95
CA GLU A 289 18.70 32.51 -11.55
C GLU A 289 18.14 33.88 -11.96
N LEU A 290 17.84 34.71 -10.96
CA LEU A 290 17.39 36.09 -11.21
C LEU A 290 18.51 36.81 -11.96
N PRO A 291 18.23 37.49 -13.08
CA PRO A 291 19.25 38.22 -13.81
C PRO A 291 19.90 39.27 -12.89
N SER A 292 21.22 39.22 -12.81
CA SER A 292 22.02 40.22 -12.10
C SER A 292 21.73 41.62 -12.65
N LYS A 293 21.39 42.55 -11.76
CA LYS A 293 21.28 43.98 -12.07
C LYS A 293 22.64 44.61 -12.26
#